data_AF-Q55841-F1
#
_entry.id   AF-Q55841-F1
#
_cell.length_a   1.000
_cell.length_b   1.000
_cell.length_c   1.000
_cell.angle_alpha   90.00
_cell.angle_beta   90.00
_cell.angle_gamma   90.00
#
_symmetry.space_group_name_H-M   'P 1'
#
loop_
_entity.id
_entity.type
_entity.pdbx_description
1 polymer ?
#
loop_
_entity_poly.entity_id
_entity_poly.type
_entity_poly.pdbx_seq_one_letter_code
_entity_poly.pdbx_strand_id
1 'polypeptide(L)'
;MKLLPLLPLFGLTVALAIPSMAILGGPRQIQAQSPYVRYESVNYPQRYIRHRNYLGYIEPVKTSLDELDSSFRVTTGLANPNCISLESRNFPNYFLRHRNYRIILSANENNDLFRQDATFCPRNGLNSQGGVSFESNNYPGHYIRHRNFELWLDKFSGFTESTIFRNDATFIQRDVP
;
A
#
# COMPACT_ATOMS: atom_id res chain seq x y z
N MET A 1 -83.16 -48.30 -19.87
CA MET A 1 -82.40 -48.20 -18.61
C MET A 1 -80.91 -48.15 -18.92
N LYS A 2 -80.33 -46.95 -18.99
CA LYS A 2 -78.89 -46.71 -18.83
C LYS A 2 -78.77 -45.34 -18.17
N LEU A 3 -78.34 -45.36 -16.92
CA LEU A 3 -78.23 -44.21 -16.03
C LEU A 3 -77.16 -43.23 -16.56
N LEU A 4 -77.46 -41.93 -16.49
CA LEU A 4 -76.45 -40.88 -16.54
C LEU A 4 -75.57 -40.93 -15.27
N PRO A 5 -74.24 -40.80 -15.36
CA PRO A 5 -73.40 -40.61 -14.18
C PRO A 5 -73.35 -39.12 -13.79
N LEU A 6 -73.56 -38.87 -12.48
CA LEU A 6 -73.32 -37.58 -11.83
C LEU A 6 -71.82 -37.24 -11.82
N LEU A 7 -71.52 -35.97 -12.09
CA LEU A 7 -70.20 -35.34 -12.00
C LEU A 7 -69.73 -35.23 -10.53
N PRO A 8 -68.42 -35.40 -10.23
CA PRO A 8 -67.87 -35.00 -8.95
C PRO A 8 -67.43 -33.53 -8.94
N LEU A 9 -67.65 -32.90 -7.78
CA LEU A 9 -67.35 -31.53 -7.39
C LEU A 9 -65.87 -31.15 -7.56
N PHE A 10 -65.64 -29.94 -8.08
CA PHE A 10 -64.35 -29.25 -8.12
C PHE A 10 -63.81 -29.00 -6.70
N GLY A 11 -62.64 -29.57 -6.37
CA GLY A 11 -61.85 -29.20 -5.21
C GLY A 11 -61.06 -27.92 -5.49
N LEU A 12 -61.38 -26.84 -4.77
CA LEU A 12 -60.66 -25.58 -4.80
C LEU A 12 -59.39 -25.72 -3.96
N THR A 13 -58.23 -25.89 -4.58
CA THR A 13 -56.93 -25.84 -3.87
C THR A 13 -56.52 -24.38 -3.68
N VAL A 14 -56.47 -23.95 -2.42
CA VAL A 14 -55.87 -22.67 -2.02
C VAL A 14 -54.36 -22.82 -2.10
N ALA A 15 -53.74 -22.30 -3.15
CA ALA A 15 -52.28 -22.20 -3.23
C ALA A 15 -51.81 -21.05 -2.31
N LEU A 16 -51.10 -21.39 -1.23
CA LEU A 16 -50.36 -20.43 -0.42
C LEU A 16 -49.21 -19.85 -1.25
N ALA A 17 -49.37 -18.62 -1.73
CA ALA A 17 -48.27 -17.85 -2.32
C ALA A 17 -47.34 -17.40 -1.19
N ILE A 18 -46.18 -18.05 -1.07
CA ILE A 18 -45.10 -17.58 -0.20
C ILE A 18 -44.45 -16.38 -0.88
N PRO A 19 -44.38 -15.18 -0.26
CA PRO A 19 -43.64 -14.09 -0.85
C PRO A 19 -42.15 -14.44 -0.80
N SER A 20 -41.54 -14.70 -1.96
CA SER A 20 -40.09 -14.73 -2.10
C SER A 20 -39.54 -13.36 -1.73
N MET A 21 -38.96 -13.24 -0.54
CA MET A 21 -38.06 -12.13 -0.22
C MET A 21 -36.85 -12.24 -1.14
N ALA A 22 -36.86 -11.49 -2.24
CA ALA A 22 -35.65 -11.18 -2.97
C ALA A 22 -34.75 -10.37 -2.03
N ILE A 23 -33.72 -11.02 -1.47
CA ILE A 23 -32.60 -10.32 -0.85
C ILE A 23 -31.92 -9.59 -2.01
N LEU A 24 -32.13 -8.28 -2.12
CA LEU A 24 -31.37 -7.36 -2.98
C LEU A 24 -29.94 -7.22 -2.42
N GLY A 25 -29.21 -8.32 -2.34
CA GLY A 25 -27.77 -8.34 -2.20
C GLY A 25 -27.18 -8.53 -3.58
N GLY A 26 -27.14 -7.46 -4.38
CA GLY A 26 -26.33 -7.46 -5.59
C GLY A 26 -24.90 -7.89 -5.25
N PRO A 27 -24.16 -8.53 -6.17
CA PRO A 27 -22.80 -8.95 -5.88
C PRO A 27 -22.03 -7.74 -5.36
N ARG A 28 -21.50 -7.87 -4.14
CA ARG A 28 -20.54 -6.92 -3.58
C ARG A 28 -19.46 -6.79 -4.65
N GLN A 29 -19.39 -5.64 -5.31
CA GLN A 29 -18.32 -5.37 -6.27
C GLN A 29 -17.03 -5.52 -5.46
N ILE A 30 -16.35 -6.66 -5.61
CA ILE A 30 -15.00 -6.83 -5.09
C ILE A 30 -14.17 -5.96 -6.03
N GLN A 31 -14.13 -4.66 -5.77
CA GLN A 31 -13.14 -3.78 -6.36
C GLN A 31 -11.81 -4.42 -6.04
N ALA A 32 -11.11 -4.90 -7.08
CA ALA A 32 -9.78 -5.44 -6.93
C ALA A 32 -8.95 -4.35 -6.23
N GLN A 33 -8.48 -4.64 -5.02
CA GLN A 33 -7.69 -3.69 -4.25
C GLN A 33 -6.48 -3.30 -5.10
N SER A 34 -6.22 -2.00 -5.21
CA SER A 34 -5.11 -1.48 -6.00
C SER A 34 -3.81 -2.20 -5.63
N PRO A 35 -2.99 -2.64 -6.61
CA PRO A 35 -1.70 -3.27 -6.31
C PRO A 35 -0.65 -2.26 -5.79
N TYR A 36 -1.06 -0.99 -5.62
CA TYR A 36 -0.23 0.11 -5.18
C TYR A 36 -0.57 0.51 -3.75
N VAL A 37 0.45 0.95 -3.03
CA VAL A 37 0.35 1.46 -1.65
C VAL A 37 1.00 2.82 -1.53
N ARG A 38 0.74 3.50 -0.43
CA ARG A 38 1.32 4.79 -0.05
C ARG A 38 1.81 4.69 1.38
N TYR A 39 2.81 5.49 1.74
CA TYR A 39 3.40 5.47 3.09
C TYR A 39 3.28 6.85 3.74
N GLU A 40 2.38 6.97 4.71
CA GLU A 40 2.10 8.20 5.46
C GLU A 40 3.09 8.36 6.63
N SER A 41 3.63 9.55 6.85
CA SER A 41 4.48 9.84 8.01
C SER A 41 3.66 9.75 9.32
N VAL A 42 4.20 9.09 10.35
CA VAL A 42 3.51 9.01 11.64
C VAL A 42 3.43 10.35 12.39
N ASN A 43 4.44 11.22 12.24
CA ASN A 43 4.50 12.51 12.92
C ASN A 43 4.09 13.70 12.05
N TYR A 44 3.85 13.47 10.76
CA TYR A 44 3.20 14.44 9.88
C TYR A 44 2.05 13.76 9.11
N PRO A 45 0.89 13.54 9.77
CA PRO A 45 -0.27 12.97 9.13
C PRO A 45 -0.64 13.73 7.85
N GLN A 46 -1.25 13.01 6.90
CA GLN A 46 -1.58 13.45 5.55
C GLN A 46 -0.37 13.75 4.65
N ARG A 47 0.87 13.55 5.12
CA ARG A 47 2.07 13.62 4.26
C ARG A 47 2.58 12.23 3.94
N TYR A 48 2.82 12.00 2.67
CA TYR A 48 3.18 10.68 2.16
C TYR A 48 4.56 10.71 1.52
N ILE A 49 5.31 9.61 1.66
CA ILE A 49 6.46 9.33 0.80
C ILE A 49 6.02 9.54 -0.65
N ARG A 50 6.74 10.41 -1.35
CA ARG A 50 6.52 10.69 -2.76
C ARG A 50 7.82 11.07 -3.43
N HIS A 51 7.86 11.00 -4.76
CA HIS A 51 8.92 11.67 -5.52
C HIS A 51 8.41 13.03 -6.05
N ARG A 52 9.32 14.01 -6.19
CA ARG A 52 9.13 15.25 -6.97
C ARG A 52 10.44 15.56 -7.66
N ASN A 53 10.43 15.76 -8.98
CA ASN A 53 11.65 15.99 -9.76
C ASN A 53 12.72 14.91 -9.45
N TYR A 54 12.28 13.65 -9.34
CA TYR A 54 13.11 12.49 -8.99
C TYR A 54 13.73 12.50 -7.59
N LEU A 55 13.41 13.45 -6.72
CA LEU A 55 13.86 13.50 -5.33
C LEU A 55 12.75 13.03 -4.38
N GLY A 56 13.08 12.28 -3.33
CA GLY A 56 12.11 11.76 -2.37
C GLY A 56 11.70 12.78 -1.30
N TYR A 57 10.41 12.91 -0.99
CA TYR A 57 9.89 13.81 0.04
C TYR A 57 8.78 13.15 0.84
N ILE A 58 8.39 13.75 1.96
CA ILE A 58 7.04 13.61 2.51
C ILE A 58 6.21 14.87 2.21
N GLU A 59 5.12 14.73 1.46
CA GLU A 59 4.27 15.88 1.14
C GLU A 59 2.78 15.53 1.15
N PRO A 60 1.90 16.54 1.36
CA PRO A 60 0.47 16.35 1.20
C PRO A 60 0.12 15.97 -0.23
N VAL A 61 -0.95 15.21 -0.38
CA VAL A 61 -1.46 14.84 -1.69
C VAL A 61 -2.78 15.54 -1.96
N LYS A 62 -2.76 16.38 -2.99
CA LYS A 62 -3.83 17.33 -3.30
C LYS A 62 -4.33 17.17 -4.73
N THR A 63 -3.53 16.56 -5.60
CA THR A 63 -3.82 16.38 -7.02
C THR A 63 -3.70 14.91 -7.41
N SER A 64 -4.26 14.55 -8.57
CA SER A 64 -4.07 13.21 -9.15
C SER A 64 -2.60 12.91 -9.46
N LEU A 65 -1.80 13.93 -9.79
CA LEU A 65 -0.36 13.77 -9.98
C LEU A 65 0.33 13.42 -8.65
N ASP A 66 -0.01 14.10 -7.56
CA ASP A 66 0.57 13.78 -6.25
C ASP A 66 0.21 12.36 -5.79
N GLU A 67 -1.00 11.88 -6.11
CA GLU A 67 -1.38 10.49 -5.87
C GLU A 67 -0.49 9.53 -6.64
N LEU A 68 -0.29 9.77 -7.94
CA LEU A 68 0.60 8.99 -8.78
C LEU A 68 2.05 9.00 -8.27
N ASP A 69 2.56 10.17 -7.88
CA ASP A 69 3.92 10.38 -7.38
C ASP A 69 4.19 9.71 -6.01
N SER A 70 3.14 9.45 -5.24
CA SER A 70 3.20 8.84 -3.90
C SER A 70 2.72 7.39 -3.86
N SER A 71 2.36 6.83 -5.01
CA SER A 71 1.91 5.44 -5.14
C SER A 71 3.06 4.56 -5.61
N PHE A 72 3.30 3.48 -4.86
CA PHE A 72 4.37 2.52 -5.16
C PHE A 72 3.82 1.11 -5.21
N ARG A 73 4.33 0.32 -6.15
CA ARG A 73 4.17 -1.13 -6.14
C ARG A 73 5.28 -1.70 -5.27
N VAL A 74 4.90 -2.52 -4.30
CA VAL A 74 5.87 -3.27 -3.48
C VAL A 74 6.27 -4.51 -4.26
N THR A 75 7.54 -4.61 -4.61
CA THR A 75 8.10 -5.79 -5.28
C THR A 75 9.01 -6.55 -4.32
N THR A 76 9.29 -7.81 -4.65
CA THR A 76 10.45 -8.52 -4.08
C THR A 76 11.71 -7.65 -4.23
N GLY A 77 12.54 -7.60 -3.19
CA GLY A 77 13.75 -6.80 -3.17
C GLY A 77 14.71 -7.19 -4.29
N LEU A 78 15.20 -6.20 -5.03
CA LEU A 78 16.05 -6.41 -6.21
C LEU A 78 17.39 -7.09 -5.88
N ALA A 79 17.91 -6.90 -4.66
CA ALA A 79 19.15 -7.55 -4.20
C ALA A 79 18.91 -8.65 -3.16
N ASN A 80 17.74 -8.70 -2.52
CA ASN A 80 17.45 -9.63 -1.45
C ASN A 80 15.96 -10.02 -1.44
N PRO A 81 15.60 -11.29 -1.68
CA PRO A 81 14.21 -11.70 -1.79
C PRO A 81 13.43 -11.65 -0.46
N ASN A 82 14.12 -11.52 0.68
CA ASN A 82 13.47 -11.34 1.98
C ASN A 82 13.16 -9.88 2.31
N CYS A 83 13.54 -8.95 1.42
CA CYS A 83 13.32 -7.51 1.55
C CYS A 83 12.46 -7.03 0.36
N ILE A 84 12.23 -5.72 0.27
CA ILE A 84 11.38 -5.12 -0.76
C ILE A 84 12.12 -4.09 -1.60
N SER A 85 11.57 -3.80 -2.77
CA SER A 85 11.87 -2.61 -3.54
C SER A 85 10.57 -1.87 -3.87
N LEU A 86 10.63 -0.54 -3.91
CA LEU A 86 9.46 0.32 -4.10
C LEU A 86 9.48 0.92 -5.50
N GLU A 87 8.71 0.31 -6.40
CA GLU A 87 8.59 0.74 -7.79
C GLU A 87 7.53 1.84 -7.92
N SER A 88 7.83 2.91 -8.67
CA SER A 88 6.89 4.00 -8.91
C SER A 88 5.69 3.54 -9.76
N ARG A 89 4.48 3.99 -9.39
CA ARG A 89 3.27 3.77 -10.20
C ARG A 89 3.32 4.50 -11.54
N ASN A 90 3.78 5.75 -11.56
CA ASN A 90 3.78 6.59 -12.77
C ASN A 90 5.07 6.55 -13.59
N PHE A 91 6.13 5.96 -13.05
CA PHE A 91 7.36 5.65 -13.78
C PHE A 91 7.67 4.16 -13.65
N PRO A 92 7.04 3.29 -14.45
CA PRO A 92 7.35 1.86 -14.45
C PRO A 92 8.85 1.61 -14.65
N ASN A 93 9.40 0.60 -13.97
CA ASN A 93 10.83 0.31 -13.91
C ASN A 93 11.70 1.41 -13.26
N TYR A 94 11.10 2.37 -12.55
CA TYR A 94 11.82 3.28 -11.65
C TYR A 94 11.56 2.90 -10.20
N PHE A 95 12.60 2.95 -9.38
CA PHE A 95 12.54 2.56 -7.97
C PHE A 95 13.05 3.67 -7.06
N LEU A 96 12.49 3.74 -5.85
CA LEU A 96 13.15 4.47 -4.78
C LEU A 96 14.46 3.77 -4.45
N ARG A 97 15.53 4.55 -4.40
CA ARG A 97 16.86 4.10 -3.98
C ARG A 97 17.58 5.21 -3.23
N HIS A 98 18.60 4.86 -2.46
CA HIS A 98 19.51 5.88 -1.95
C HIS A 98 20.64 6.16 -2.95
N ARG A 99 21.24 7.36 -2.87
CA ARG A 99 22.54 7.72 -3.45
C ARG A 99 23.07 8.93 -2.70
N ASN A 100 24.30 8.84 -2.22
CA ASN A 100 24.87 9.83 -1.28
C ASN A 100 23.91 10.09 -0.10
N TYR A 101 23.29 9.03 0.41
CA TYR A 101 22.27 9.04 1.46
C TYR A 101 20.95 9.78 1.13
N ARG A 102 20.80 10.39 -0.04
CA ARG A 102 19.52 10.97 -0.47
C ARG A 102 18.64 9.88 -1.07
N ILE A 103 17.37 9.82 -0.66
CA ILE A 103 16.39 8.97 -1.33
C ILE A 103 15.92 9.64 -2.62
N ILE A 104 16.11 8.97 -3.74
CA ILE A 104 15.74 9.46 -5.07
C ILE A 104 14.97 8.38 -5.84
N LEU A 105 14.22 8.82 -6.84
CA LEU A 105 13.60 7.94 -7.83
C LEU A 105 14.53 7.82 -9.03
N SER A 106 14.78 6.59 -9.50
CA SER A 106 15.70 6.35 -10.61
C SER A 106 15.27 5.15 -11.44
N ALA A 107 15.50 5.22 -12.74
CA ALA A 107 15.36 4.07 -13.63
C ALA A 107 16.25 2.93 -13.16
N ASN A 108 15.75 1.71 -13.24
CA ASN A 108 16.52 0.51 -12.94
C ASN A 108 17.62 0.31 -13.97
N GLU A 109 18.86 0.46 -13.52
CA GLU A 109 20.08 0.29 -14.31
C GLU A 109 20.52 -1.19 -14.42
N ASN A 110 19.81 -2.12 -13.75
CA ASN A 110 20.08 -3.56 -13.70
C ASN A 110 21.49 -3.96 -13.22
N ASN A 111 22.25 -3.04 -12.64
CA ASN A 111 23.55 -3.34 -12.04
C ASN A 111 23.43 -3.63 -10.52
N ASP A 112 24.45 -4.27 -9.96
CA ASP A 112 24.43 -4.73 -8.58
C ASP A 112 24.27 -3.58 -7.58
N LEU A 113 24.97 -2.46 -7.81
CA LEU A 113 24.90 -1.29 -6.94
C LEU A 113 23.47 -0.73 -6.88
N PHE A 114 22.81 -0.57 -8.03
CA PHE A 114 21.43 -0.12 -8.10
C PHE A 114 20.51 -1.06 -7.30
N ARG A 115 20.63 -2.38 -7.52
CA ARG A 115 19.78 -3.36 -6.82
C ARG A 115 19.98 -3.28 -5.31
N GLN A 116 21.22 -3.10 -4.86
CA GLN A 116 21.57 -2.92 -3.45
C GLN A 116 20.97 -1.62 -2.88
N ASP A 117 21.14 -0.50 -3.59
CA ASP A 117 20.66 0.81 -3.15
C ASP A 117 19.13 0.94 -3.15
N ALA A 118 18.45 0.16 -3.98
CA ALA A 118 16.99 0.12 -4.15
C ALA A 118 16.30 -0.95 -3.29
N THR A 119 17.04 -1.69 -2.46
CA THR A 119 16.47 -2.75 -1.60
C THR A 119 16.42 -2.29 -0.16
N PHE A 120 15.23 -2.35 0.43
CA PHE A 120 14.97 -2.00 1.82
C PHE A 120 14.26 -3.13 2.55
N CYS A 121 14.67 -3.41 3.78
CA CYS A 121 14.13 -4.46 4.62
C CYS A 121 13.13 -3.84 5.62
N PRO A 122 11.82 -4.11 5.48
CA PRO A 122 10.82 -3.59 6.40
C PRO A 122 11.07 -4.08 7.82
N ARG A 123 11.01 -3.18 8.79
CA ARG A 123 11.03 -3.46 10.22
C ARG A 123 9.75 -2.93 10.85
N ASN A 124 9.41 -3.47 12.01
CA ASN A 124 8.43 -2.83 12.89
C ASN A 124 8.85 -1.37 13.11
N GLY A 125 7.88 -0.46 13.09
CA GLY A 125 8.12 0.97 13.28
C GLY A 125 9.02 1.24 14.48
N LEU A 126 10.09 2.01 14.27
CA LEU A 126 11.09 2.31 15.30
C LEU A 126 10.50 3.09 16.49
N ASN A 127 9.32 3.70 16.33
CA ASN A 127 8.60 4.38 17.40
C ASN A 127 7.87 3.43 18.38
N SER A 128 7.83 2.13 18.10
CA SER A 128 7.12 1.11 18.89
C SER A 128 5.60 1.32 19.02
N GLN A 129 4.99 2.14 18.15
CA GLN A 129 3.56 2.46 18.14
C GLN A 129 2.84 1.93 16.89
N GLY A 130 3.49 1.04 16.14
CA GLY A 130 3.01 0.49 14.88
C GLY A 130 3.63 1.17 13.65
N GLY A 131 3.20 0.74 12.46
CA GLY A 131 3.80 1.18 11.20
C GLY A 131 5.07 0.42 10.83
N VAL A 132 5.76 0.94 9.81
CA VAL A 132 6.93 0.34 9.19
C VAL A 132 8.10 1.32 9.15
N SER A 133 9.30 0.82 9.39
CA SER A 133 10.56 1.52 9.13
C SER A 133 11.35 0.76 8.08
N PHE A 134 11.91 1.46 7.11
CA PHE A 134 12.63 0.84 5.97
C PHE A 134 14.13 0.88 6.20
N GLU A 135 14.70 -0.24 6.64
CA GLU A 135 16.16 -0.38 6.80
C GLU A 135 16.81 -0.63 5.44
N SER A 136 17.95 -0.01 5.14
CA SER A 136 18.71 -0.30 3.92
C SER A 136 19.31 -1.71 3.96
N ASN A 137 19.21 -2.43 2.84
CA ASN A 137 19.84 -3.75 2.70
C ASN A 137 21.37 -3.67 2.72
N ASN A 138 21.95 -2.68 2.04
CA ASN A 138 23.41 -2.55 1.91
C ASN A 138 24.06 -1.61 2.95
N TYR A 139 23.27 -0.89 3.74
CA TYR A 139 23.72 -0.13 4.91
C TYR A 139 22.89 -0.49 6.15
N PRO A 140 23.12 -1.67 6.77
CA PRO A 140 22.42 -2.07 7.98
C PRO A 140 22.48 -1.00 9.08
N GLY A 141 21.39 -0.86 9.82
CA GLY A 141 21.18 0.20 10.81
C GLY A 141 20.88 1.59 10.23
N HIS A 142 20.84 1.76 8.90
CA HIS A 142 20.38 3.00 8.27
C HIS A 142 18.94 2.85 7.79
N TYR A 143 18.14 3.88 8.01
CA TYR A 143 16.71 3.88 7.72
C TYR A 143 16.33 5.03 6.83
N ILE A 144 15.34 4.81 5.96
CA ILE A 144 14.62 5.91 5.32
C ILE A 144 13.96 6.71 6.43
N ARG A 145 14.27 7.99 6.51
CA ARG A 145 13.57 8.95 7.36
C ARG A 145 13.39 10.27 6.63
N HIS A 146 12.47 11.09 7.12
CA HIS A 146 12.41 12.47 6.66
C HIS A 146 13.28 13.41 7.53
N ARG A 147 13.74 14.52 6.95
CA ARG A 147 14.17 15.75 7.65
C ARG A 147 13.93 16.92 6.73
N ASN A 148 13.40 18.03 7.26
CA ASN A 148 12.95 19.16 6.44
C ASN A 148 12.04 18.71 5.28
N PHE A 149 11.22 17.68 5.54
CA PHE A 149 10.35 17.01 4.56
C PHE A 149 11.06 16.27 3.40
N GLU A 150 12.38 16.24 3.36
CA GLU A 150 13.15 15.44 2.40
C GLU A 150 13.42 14.05 2.93
N LEU A 151 13.47 13.04 2.05
CA LEU A 151 13.80 11.67 2.43
C LEU A 151 15.30 11.39 2.34
N TRP A 152 15.85 10.91 3.44
CA TRP A 152 17.26 10.58 3.60
C TRP A 152 17.42 9.19 4.19
N LEU A 153 18.58 8.58 3.93
CA LEU A 153 19.02 7.33 4.52
C LEU A 153 20.02 7.66 5.64
N ASP A 154 19.59 7.59 6.88
CA ASP A 154 20.41 7.99 8.02
C ASP A 154 20.54 6.87 9.04
N LYS A 155 21.69 6.81 9.72
CA LYS A 155 22.02 5.78 10.71
C LYS A 155 21.22 5.98 11.98
N PHE A 156 20.51 4.94 12.43
CA PHE A 156 19.92 4.89 13.76
C PHE A 156 20.98 4.37 14.75
N SER A 157 21.51 5.23 15.62
CA SER A 157 22.58 4.83 16.55
C SER A 157 22.08 4.12 17.81
N GLY A 158 20.77 4.14 18.11
CA GLY A 158 20.15 3.45 19.25
C GLY A 158 20.46 4.01 20.64
N PHE A 159 21.70 4.48 20.87
CA PHE A 159 22.22 4.90 22.19
C PHE A 159 21.90 6.36 22.55
N THR A 160 21.75 7.25 21.56
CA THR A 160 21.57 8.70 21.77
C THR A 160 20.37 9.27 21.01
N GLU A 161 19.57 8.41 20.39
CA GLU A 161 18.59 8.81 19.37
C GLU A 161 17.25 9.24 19.97
N SER A 162 16.80 10.41 19.53
CA SER A 162 15.61 11.10 20.01
C SER A 162 14.33 10.45 19.49
N THR A 163 13.22 10.65 20.19
CA THR A 163 11.87 10.32 19.72
C THR A 163 11.59 10.87 18.31
N ILE A 164 12.27 11.96 17.91
CA ILE A 164 12.15 12.58 16.59
C ILE A 164 12.63 11.62 15.50
N PHE A 165 13.83 11.04 15.59
CA PHE A 165 14.30 10.11 14.55
C PHE A 165 13.36 8.92 14.38
N ARG A 166 12.94 8.31 15.51
CA ARG A 166 12.04 7.16 15.49
C ARG A 166 10.75 7.48 14.75
N ASN A 167 10.20 8.66 14.98
CA ASN A 167 9.00 9.13 14.31
C ASN A 167 9.27 9.51 12.84
N ASP A 168 10.39 10.16 12.55
CA ASP A 168 10.76 10.55 11.19
C ASP A 168 10.99 9.34 10.27
N ALA A 169 11.42 8.21 10.85
CA ALA A 169 11.71 6.95 10.19
C ALA A 169 10.54 5.95 10.19
N THR A 170 9.38 6.30 10.74
CA THR A 170 8.22 5.40 10.81
C THR A 170 7.08 5.89 9.92
N PHE A 171 6.50 4.97 9.16
CA PHE A 171 5.42 5.26 8.22
C PHE A 171 4.24 4.31 8.38
N ILE A 172 3.03 4.77 8.09
CA ILE A 172 1.82 3.93 8.02
C ILE A 172 1.55 3.61 6.56
N GLN A 173 1.47 2.31 6.24
CA GLN A 173 1.00 1.88 4.92
C GLN A 173 -0.49 2.22 4.77
N ARG A 174 -0.83 2.85 3.65
CA ARG A 174 -2.18 3.19 3.25
C ARG A 174 -2.47 2.62 1.87
N ASP A 175 -3.71 2.22 1.66
CA ASP A 175 -4.21 1.86 0.34
C ASP A 175 -4.26 3.10 -0.57
N VAL A 176 -4.05 2.87 -1.86
CA VAL A 176 -4.37 3.87 -2.89
C VAL A 176 -5.87 3.78 -3.18
N PRO A 177 -6.62 4.90 -3.09
CA PRO A 177 -8.05 4.94 -3.42
C PRO A 177 -8.39 4.49 -4.85
#